data_AF-A0A2A2Q5L0-F1
#
_entry.id   AF-A0A2A2Q5L0-F1
#
_cell.length_a   1.000
_cell.length_b   1.000
_cell.length_c   1.000
_cell.angle_alpha   90.00
_cell.angle_beta   90.00
_cell.angle_gamma   90.00
#
_symmetry.space_group_name_H-M   'P 1'
#
loop_
_entity.id
_entity.type
_entity.pdbx_description
1 polymer ?
#
loop_
_entity_poly.entity_id
_entity_poly.type
_entity_poly.pdbx_seq_one_letter_code
_entity_poly.pdbx_strand_id
1 'polypeptide(L)'
;YGFGAGTLKNDHDIMGGMTATMKSMASFIVLAFFAAQFIAYFNWTNLGLITAVRGAEAIQHLGIEKQPTLLMVALVGFAAVVNLIISSASAKWALLAPIFIPMFMLLGYSPEMVQGTFRIGDSVTNIITPLLSYFPLILTFVQRYEPKAGIGTMIATMLPYTFAFIAAWIVLLVVWLAAGWPMGPGAPLYLKA
;
A
#
# COMPACT_ATOMS: atom_id res chain seq x y z
N TYR A 1 18.05 25.33 -3.67
CA TYR A 1 16.80 26.06 -3.37
C TYR A 1 16.87 26.78 -2.03
N GLY A 2 16.99 26.09 -0.88
CA GLY A 2 16.91 26.72 0.45
C GLY A 2 17.87 27.89 0.71
N PHE A 3 19.14 27.79 0.26
CA PHE A 3 20.08 28.91 0.30
C PHE A 3 19.64 30.11 -0.56
N GLY A 4 19.11 29.84 -1.77
CA GLY A 4 18.62 30.88 -2.67
C GLY A 4 17.32 31.55 -2.21
N ALA A 5 16.51 30.85 -1.42
CA ALA A 5 15.29 31.38 -0.79
C ALA A 5 15.54 32.00 0.60
N GLY A 6 16.78 31.94 1.09
CA GLY A 6 17.16 32.45 2.43
C GLY A 6 16.58 31.65 3.61
N THR A 7 15.99 30.47 3.38
CA THR A 7 15.44 29.61 4.44
C THR A 7 16.49 28.73 5.11
N LEU A 8 17.65 28.54 4.47
CA LEU A 8 18.84 27.92 5.05
C LEU A 8 19.99 28.92 4.95
N LYS A 9 20.65 29.24 6.07
CA LYS A 9 21.70 30.27 6.13
C LYS A 9 23.09 29.68 6.33
N ASN A 10 23.18 28.50 6.94
CA ASN A 10 24.44 27.83 7.23
C ASN A 10 24.26 26.30 7.29
N ASP A 11 25.36 25.59 7.50
CA ASP A 11 25.43 24.16 7.72
C ASP A 11 24.66 23.69 8.97
N HIS A 12 24.61 24.50 10.02
CA HIS A 12 23.83 24.19 11.23
C HIS A 12 22.32 24.11 10.94
N ASP A 13 21.78 24.98 10.09
CA ASP A 13 20.37 24.92 9.68
C ASP A 13 20.07 23.63 8.90
N ILE A 14 21.02 23.15 8.08
CA ILE A 14 20.91 21.86 7.38
C ILE A 14 20.86 20.73 8.40
N MET A 15 21.81 20.68 9.33
CA MET A 15 21.87 19.65 10.36
C MET A 15 20.63 19.65 11.26
N GLY A 16 20.11 20.85 11.59
CA GLY A 16 18.86 21.02 12.31
C GLY A 16 17.67 20.44 11.54
N GLY A 17 17.56 20.71 10.24
CA GLY A 17 16.52 20.16 9.36
C GLY A 17 16.59 18.63 9.23
N MET A 18 17.80 18.07 9.07
CA MET A 18 18.01 16.62 9.05
C MET A 18 17.59 15.99 10.38
N THR A 19 17.95 16.60 11.51
CA THR A 19 17.59 16.12 12.85
C THR A 19 16.08 16.16 13.08
N ALA A 20 15.42 17.26 12.69
CA ALA A 20 13.97 17.39 12.79
C ALA A 20 13.24 16.32 11.94
N THR A 21 13.78 16.03 10.75
CA THR A 21 13.25 14.97 9.88
C THR A 21 13.37 13.61 10.54
N MET A 22 14.54 13.26 11.10
CA MET A 22 14.74 12.01 11.84
C MET A 22 13.81 11.89 13.05
N LYS A 23 13.54 13.00 13.75
CA LYS A 23 12.58 13.03 14.86
C LYS A 23 11.16 12.67 14.40
N SER A 24 10.74 13.15 13.23
CA SER A 24 9.42 12.80 12.66
C SER A 24 9.32 11.31 12.27
N MET A 25 10.45 10.65 12.00
CA MET A 25 10.51 9.22 11.67
C MET A 25 10.56 8.29 12.91
N ALA A 26 10.60 8.82 14.14
CA ALA A 26 10.75 8.00 15.34
C ALA A 26 9.69 6.88 15.45
N SER A 27 8.42 7.19 15.21
CA SER A 27 7.34 6.19 15.22
C SER A 27 7.51 5.12 14.14
N PHE A 28 8.02 5.51 12.96
CA PHE A 28 8.31 4.56 11.88
C PHE A 28 9.46 3.62 12.24
N ILE A 29 10.53 4.13 12.87
CA ILE A 29 11.66 3.30 13.33
C ILE A 29 11.19 2.26 14.35
N VAL A 30 10.34 2.65 15.31
CA VAL A 30 9.77 1.72 16.29
C VAL A 30 8.91 0.64 15.61
N LEU A 31 8.05 1.02 14.66
CA LEU A 31 7.26 0.07 13.88
C LEU A 31 8.15 -0.89 13.10
N ALA A 32 9.16 -0.37 12.40
CA ALA A 32 10.10 -1.16 11.60
C ALA A 32 10.89 -2.15 12.47
N PHE A 33 11.26 -1.76 13.69
CA PHE A 33 11.90 -2.67 14.66
C PHE A 33 11.01 -3.88 14.95
N PHE A 34 9.75 -3.67 15.36
CA PHE A 34 8.85 -4.78 15.65
C PHE A 34 8.48 -5.59 14.41
N ALA A 35 8.29 -4.94 13.26
CA ALA A 35 8.05 -5.63 11.99
C ALA A 35 9.23 -6.53 11.62
N ALA A 36 10.46 -6.05 11.77
CA ALA A 36 11.66 -6.85 11.51
C ALA A 36 11.74 -8.08 12.43
N GLN A 37 11.43 -7.93 13.73
CA GLN A 37 11.37 -9.06 14.66
C GLN A 37 10.26 -10.06 14.28
N PHE A 38 9.07 -9.57 13.94
CA PHE A 38 7.97 -10.41 13.48
C PHE A 38 8.39 -11.22 12.24
N ILE A 39 8.96 -10.57 11.22
CA ILE A 39 9.42 -11.24 10.00
C ILE A 39 10.49 -12.30 10.33
N ALA A 40 11.45 -11.97 11.18
CA ALA A 40 12.50 -12.89 11.60
C ALA A 40 11.93 -14.14 12.29
N TYR A 41 11.03 -13.98 13.27
CA TYR A 41 10.41 -15.11 13.96
C TYR A 41 9.44 -15.88 13.06
N PHE A 42 8.70 -15.20 12.19
CA PHE A 42 7.76 -15.81 11.25
C PHE A 42 8.47 -16.69 10.22
N ASN A 43 9.65 -16.26 9.77
CA ASN A 43 10.53 -17.06 8.91
C ASN A 43 11.19 -18.20 9.70
N TRP A 44 11.74 -17.94 10.89
CA TRP A 44 12.40 -18.95 11.71
C TRP A 44 11.47 -20.11 12.11
N THR A 45 10.20 -19.80 12.39
CA THR A 45 9.17 -20.80 12.73
C THR A 45 8.60 -21.53 11.51
N ASN A 46 9.00 -21.17 10.29
CA ASN A 46 8.44 -21.65 9.03
C ASN A 46 6.93 -21.35 8.85
N LEU A 47 6.32 -20.56 9.72
CA LEU A 47 4.90 -20.19 9.59
C LEU A 47 4.65 -19.43 8.29
N GLY A 48 5.59 -18.56 7.88
CA GLY A 48 5.47 -17.86 6.60
C GLY A 48 5.45 -18.79 5.39
N LEU A 49 6.32 -19.80 5.38
CA LEU A 49 6.32 -20.81 4.33
C LEU A 49 5.01 -21.60 4.31
N ILE A 50 4.55 -22.06 5.48
CA ILE A 50 3.30 -22.82 5.60
C ILE A 50 2.11 -21.99 5.11
N THR A 51 1.97 -20.74 5.57
CA THR A 51 0.88 -19.86 5.14
C THR A 51 0.95 -19.55 3.65
N ALA A 52 2.15 -19.33 3.10
CA ALA A 52 2.33 -19.07 1.68
C ALA A 52 1.94 -20.28 0.81
N VAL A 53 2.38 -21.48 1.18
CA VAL A 53 2.04 -22.72 0.45
C VAL A 53 0.54 -22.98 0.52
N ARG A 54 -0.07 -22.92 1.71
CA ARG A 54 -1.52 -23.13 1.87
C ARG A 54 -2.36 -22.09 1.12
N GLY A 55 -1.91 -20.83 1.12
CA GLY A 55 -2.55 -19.77 0.36
C GLY A 55 -2.46 -20.00 -1.16
N ALA A 56 -1.28 -20.40 -1.64
CA ALA A 56 -1.08 -20.74 -3.05
C ALA A 56 -1.93 -21.96 -3.47
N GLU A 57 -1.96 -23.02 -2.65
CA GLU A 57 -2.83 -24.20 -2.86
C GLU A 57 -4.31 -23.79 -2.94
N ALA A 58 -4.77 -22.91 -2.06
CA ALA A 58 -6.16 -22.43 -2.09
C ALA A 58 -6.47 -21.69 -3.40
N ILE A 59 -5.55 -20.85 -3.88
CA ILE A 59 -5.69 -20.13 -5.16
C ILE A 59 -5.68 -21.11 -6.34
N GLN A 60 -4.81 -22.11 -6.31
CA GLN A 60 -4.73 -23.17 -7.33
C GLN A 60 -5.99 -24.04 -7.39
N HIS A 61 -6.57 -24.40 -6.23
CA HIS A 61 -7.83 -25.15 -6.18
C HIS A 61 -9.01 -24.37 -6.79
N LEU A 62 -8.97 -23.04 -6.74
CA LEU A 62 -9.97 -22.19 -7.39
C LEU A 62 -9.73 -22.04 -8.90
N GLY A 63 -8.59 -22.48 -9.43
CA GLY A 63 -8.23 -22.37 -10.85
C GLY A 63 -7.95 -20.95 -11.34
N ILE A 64 -7.84 -19.99 -10.41
CA ILE A 64 -7.63 -18.57 -10.72
C ILE A 64 -6.14 -18.22 -10.85
N GLU A 65 -5.23 -19.15 -10.53
CA GLU A 65 -3.78 -18.96 -10.67
C GLU A 65 -3.38 -18.71 -12.13
N LYS A 66 -4.12 -19.29 -13.08
CA LYS A 66 -3.93 -19.09 -14.53
C LYS A 66 -4.62 -17.85 -15.07
N GLN A 67 -5.25 -17.04 -14.21
CA GLN A 67 -5.95 -15.81 -14.57
C GLN A 67 -5.29 -14.61 -13.90
N PRO A 68 -4.11 -14.15 -14.39
CA PRO A 68 -3.35 -13.03 -13.81
C PRO A 68 -4.20 -11.80 -13.52
N THR A 69 -5.04 -11.42 -14.48
CA THR A 69 -5.88 -10.23 -14.37
C THR A 69 -6.90 -10.35 -13.22
N LEU A 70 -7.61 -11.48 -13.14
CA LEU A 70 -8.60 -11.70 -12.10
C LEU A 70 -7.95 -11.72 -10.72
N LEU A 71 -6.82 -12.43 -10.60
CA LEU A 71 -6.10 -12.56 -9.34
C LEU A 71 -5.56 -11.21 -8.85
N MET A 72 -5.01 -10.38 -9.75
CA MET A 72 -4.50 -9.05 -9.39
C MET A 72 -5.64 -8.09 -9.04
N VAL A 73 -6.77 -8.13 -9.75
CA VAL A 73 -7.96 -7.34 -9.38
C VAL A 73 -8.51 -7.75 -8.01
N ALA A 74 -8.52 -9.06 -7.70
CA ALA A 74 -8.89 -9.54 -6.37
C ALA A 74 -7.93 -9.01 -5.30
N LEU A 75 -6.62 -8.96 -5.57
CA LEU A 75 -5.63 -8.38 -4.66
C LEU A 75 -5.84 -6.87 -4.45
N VAL A 76 -6.18 -6.12 -5.49
CA VAL A 76 -6.57 -4.70 -5.37
C VAL A 76 -7.76 -4.56 -4.43
N GLY A 77 -8.82 -5.36 -4.63
CA GLY A 77 -10.01 -5.34 -3.77
C GLY A 77 -9.69 -5.68 -2.32
N PHE A 78 -8.89 -6.73 -2.10
CA PHE A 78 -8.43 -7.12 -0.77
C PHE A 78 -7.66 -5.97 -0.08
N ALA A 79 -6.67 -5.39 -0.75
CA ALA A 79 -5.87 -4.29 -0.19
C ALA A 79 -6.73 -3.04 0.09
N ALA A 80 -7.70 -2.74 -0.77
CA ALA A 80 -8.64 -1.64 -0.60
C ALA A 80 -9.54 -1.82 0.62
N VAL A 81 -10.00 -3.04 0.90
CA VAL A 81 -10.79 -3.36 2.11
C VAL A 81 -9.92 -3.28 3.36
N VAL A 82 -8.72 -3.87 3.34
CA VAL A 82 -7.79 -3.80 4.49
C VAL A 82 -7.41 -2.37 4.82
N ASN A 83 -7.28 -1.50 3.80
CA ASN A 83 -6.98 -0.08 4.00
C ASN A 83 -8.06 0.68 4.79
N LEU A 84 -9.32 0.25 4.75
CA LEU A 84 -10.36 0.88 5.56
C LEU A 84 -10.11 0.73 7.07
N ILE A 85 -9.41 -0.33 7.47
CA ILE A 85 -9.09 -0.65 8.87
C ILE A 85 -7.69 -0.15 9.24
N ILE A 86 -6.70 -0.39 8.38
CA ILE A 86 -5.30 -0.01 8.62
C ILE A 86 -4.91 1.03 7.57
N SER A 87 -4.96 2.31 7.92
CA SER A 87 -4.69 3.40 6.96
C SER A 87 -3.21 3.56 6.59
N SER A 88 -2.28 3.06 7.42
CA SER A 88 -0.84 3.15 7.16
C SER A 88 -0.39 2.13 6.12
N ALA A 89 0.05 2.63 4.95
CA ALA A 89 0.61 1.82 3.87
C ALA A 89 1.78 0.94 4.33
N SER A 90 2.74 1.55 5.04
CA SER A 90 3.92 0.85 5.56
C SER A 90 3.55 -0.22 6.60
N ALA A 91 2.58 0.05 7.47
CA ALA A 91 2.16 -0.92 8.47
C ALA A 91 1.46 -2.12 7.83
N LYS A 92 0.54 -1.88 6.89
CA LYS A 92 -0.10 -2.96 6.12
C LYS A 92 0.89 -3.79 5.35
N TRP A 93 1.78 -3.14 4.61
CA TRP A 93 2.73 -3.86 3.77
C TRP A 93 3.72 -4.66 4.61
N ALA A 94 4.15 -4.14 5.76
CA ALA A 94 5.00 -4.89 6.70
C ALA A 94 4.35 -6.18 7.19
N LEU A 95 3.02 -6.20 7.35
CA LEU A 95 2.26 -7.39 7.74
C LEU A 95 1.99 -8.34 6.56
N LEU A 96 1.62 -7.79 5.40
CA LEU A 96 1.16 -8.58 4.26
C LEU A 96 2.32 -9.13 3.42
N ALA A 97 3.39 -8.36 3.21
CA ALA A 97 4.50 -8.75 2.35
C ALA A 97 5.13 -10.11 2.69
N PRO A 98 5.39 -10.45 3.97
CA PRO A 98 6.00 -11.74 4.34
C PRO A 98 5.13 -12.95 3.99
N ILE A 99 3.83 -12.74 3.76
CA ILE A 99 2.87 -13.79 3.43
C ILE A 99 2.57 -13.78 1.93
N PHE A 100 2.23 -12.62 1.39
CA PHE A 100 1.76 -12.46 0.02
C PHE A 100 2.90 -12.61 -0.99
N ILE A 101 4.09 -12.08 -0.70
CA ILE A 101 5.20 -12.17 -1.65
C ILE A 101 5.58 -13.64 -1.90
N PRO A 102 5.90 -14.47 -0.88
CA PRO A 102 6.21 -15.87 -1.14
C PRO A 102 5.04 -16.64 -1.78
N MET A 103 3.80 -16.36 -1.35
CA MET A 103 2.60 -17.02 -1.90
C MET A 103 2.46 -16.80 -3.41
N PHE A 104 2.59 -15.56 -3.87
CA PHE A 104 2.46 -15.24 -5.29
C PHE A 104 3.68 -15.65 -6.10
N MET A 105 4.87 -15.70 -5.49
CA MET A 105 6.06 -16.28 -6.12
C MET A 105 5.88 -17.78 -6.41
N LEU A 106 5.24 -18.54 -5.50
CA LEU A 106 4.88 -19.95 -5.75
C LEU A 106 3.89 -20.13 -6.91
N LEU A 107 3.09 -19.10 -7.19
CA LEU A 107 2.17 -19.06 -8.32
C LEU A 107 2.82 -18.55 -9.62
N GLY A 108 4.12 -18.21 -9.58
CA GLY A 108 4.89 -17.74 -10.75
C GLY A 108 4.86 -16.23 -10.99
N TYR A 109 4.33 -15.44 -10.06
CA TYR A 109 4.27 -13.98 -10.16
C TYR A 109 5.44 -13.29 -9.46
N SER A 110 5.91 -12.18 -10.03
CA SER A 110 7.03 -11.43 -9.46
C SER A 110 6.63 -10.63 -8.21
N PRO A 111 7.54 -10.44 -7.24
CA PRO A 111 7.32 -9.56 -6.09
C PRO A 111 6.88 -8.15 -6.49
N GLU A 112 7.42 -7.63 -7.59
CA GLU A 112 7.15 -6.28 -8.09
C GLU A 112 5.72 -6.14 -8.61
N MET A 113 5.18 -7.17 -9.26
CA MET A 113 3.79 -7.22 -9.70
C MET A 113 2.84 -7.19 -8.50
N VAL A 114 3.12 -8.00 -7.48
CA VAL A 114 2.33 -8.06 -6.24
C VAL A 114 2.38 -6.73 -5.51
N GLN A 115 3.57 -6.14 -5.36
CA GLN A 115 3.74 -4.85 -4.70
C GLN A 115 3.02 -3.73 -5.47
N GLY A 116 3.17 -3.66 -6.78
CA GLY A 116 2.48 -2.65 -7.59
C GLY A 116 0.96 -2.76 -7.49
N THR A 117 0.44 -3.99 -7.53
CA THR A 117 -0.99 -4.27 -7.37
C THR A 117 -1.50 -3.90 -5.97
N PHE A 118 -0.75 -4.23 -4.92
CA PHE A 118 -1.06 -3.80 -3.56
C PHE A 118 -1.13 -2.27 -3.44
N ARG A 119 -0.18 -1.54 -4.05
CA ARG A 119 -0.16 -0.06 -3.99
C ARG A 119 -1.38 0.58 -4.64
N ILE A 120 -1.93 -0.06 -5.67
CA ILE A 120 -3.19 0.37 -6.27
C ILE A 120 -4.30 0.30 -5.21
N GLY A 121 -4.53 -0.87 -4.61
CA GLY A 121 -5.58 -1.06 -3.60
C GLY A 121 -5.38 -0.24 -2.33
N ASP A 122 -4.14 -0.07 -1.89
CA ASP A 122 -3.77 0.77 -0.75
C ASP A 122 -4.18 2.24 -0.93
N SER A 123 -4.12 2.75 -2.15
CA SER A 123 -4.32 4.18 -2.43
C SER A 123 -5.80 4.60 -2.51
N VAL A 124 -6.64 3.75 -3.08
CA VAL A 124 -7.97 4.11 -3.61
C VAL A 124 -9.04 4.36 -2.54
N THR A 125 -8.89 3.75 -1.36
CA THR A 125 -9.86 3.88 -0.24
C THR A 125 -9.38 4.83 0.87
N ASN A 126 -8.22 5.48 0.71
CA ASN A 126 -7.70 6.42 1.71
C ASN A 126 -8.64 7.60 1.98
N ILE A 127 -9.33 8.08 0.95
CA ILE A 127 -10.20 9.25 1.06
C ILE A 127 -11.55 8.96 1.74
N ILE A 128 -11.89 7.69 1.95
CA ILE A 128 -13.14 7.27 2.60
C ILE A 128 -12.92 6.62 3.97
N THR A 129 -11.67 6.45 4.44
CA THR A 129 -11.42 5.94 5.79
C THR A 129 -11.34 7.06 6.82
N PRO A 130 -12.18 7.04 7.87
CA PRO A 130 -12.09 7.99 8.98
C PRO A 130 -10.89 7.71 9.90
N LEU A 131 -10.23 6.56 9.74
CA LEU A 131 -9.06 6.14 10.52
C LEU A 131 -7.75 6.72 9.99
N LEU A 132 -7.82 7.57 8.98
CA LEU A 132 -6.69 8.28 8.41
C LEU A 132 -6.22 9.37 9.40
N SER A 133 -4.93 9.40 9.72
CA SER A 133 -4.40 10.27 10.79
C SER A 133 -4.64 11.76 10.56
N TYR A 134 -4.81 12.19 9.31
CA TYR A 134 -5.08 13.58 8.94
C TYR A 134 -6.56 13.88 8.64
N PHE A 135 -7.45 12.90 8.82
CA PHE A 135 -8.90 13.09 8.61
C PHE A 135 -9.49 14.23 9.44
N PRO A 136 -9.19 14.40 10.75
CA PRO A 136 -9.73 15.51 11.54
C PRO A 136 -9.36 16.88 10.97
N LEU A 137 -8.13 17.03 10.48
CA LEU A 137 -7.65 18.27 9.85
C LEU A 137 -8.44 18.58 8.58
N ILE A 138 -8.65 17.58 7.72
CA ILE A 138 -9.46 17.73 6.50
C ILE A 138 -10.89 18.14 6.87
N LEU A 139 -11.49 17.49 7.87
CA LEU A 139 -12.84 17.81 8.32
C LEU A 139 -12.93 19.27 8.79
N THR A 140 -11.95 19.76 9.56
CA THR A 140 -11.90 21.18 9.96
C THR A 140 -11.83 22.12 8.76
N PHE A 141 -11.09 21.77 7.71
CA PHE A 141 -11.05 22.59 6.50
C PHE A 141 -12.39 22.62 5.76
N VAL A 142 -13.12 21.51 5.71
CA VAL A 142 -14.45 21.48 5.09
C VAL A 142 -15.47 22.22 5.93
N GLN A 143 -15.42 22.07 7.26
CA GLN A 143 -16.31 22.78 8.20
C GLN A 143 -16.17 24.30 8.14
N ARG A 144 -15.04 24.82 7.64
CA ARG A 144 -14.88 26.26 7.36
C ARG A 144 -15.84 26.76 6.27
N TYR A 145 -16.18 25.92 5.30
CA TYR A 145 -17.06 26.27 4.18
C TYR A 145 -18.47 25.73 4.37
N GLU A 146 -18.60 24.53 4.96
CA GLU A 146 -19.86 23.87 5.25
C GLU A 146 -19.90 23.45 6.73
N PRO A 147 -20.36 24.34 7.65
CA PRO A 147 -20.29 24.10 9.10
C PRO A 147 -21.04 22.86 9.58
N LYS A 148 -22.01 22.36 8.81
CA LYS A 148 -22.78 21.15 9.12
C LYS A 148 -22.11 19.86 8.64
N ALA A 149 -20.97 19.96 7.93
CA ALA A 149 -20.27 18.78 7.43
C ALA A 149 -19.76 17.91 8.57
N GLY A 150 -20.18 16.65 8.57
CA GLY A 150 -19.70 15.62 9.48
C GLY A 150 -18.84 14.57 8.78
N ILE A 151 -18.42 13.56 9.54
CA ILE A 151 -17.66 12.41 9.03
C ILE A 151 -18.42 11.72 7.88
N GLY A 152 -19.72 11.50 8.05
CA GLY A 152 -20.57 10.88 7.03
C GLY A 152 -20.68 11.73 5.76
N THR A 153 -20.80 13.04 5.89
CA THR A 153 -20.83 13.97 4.74
C THR A 153 -19.54 13.87 3.94
N MET A 154 -18.39 13.86 4.61
CA MET A 154 -17.08 13.69 3.97
C MET A 154 -16.97 12.37 3.21
N ILE A 155 -17.27 11.25 3.89
CA ILE A 155 -17.17 9.92 3.29
C ILE A 155 -18.13 9.80 2.10
N ALA A 156 -19.39 10.21 2.24
CA ALA A 156 -20.38 10.17 1.17
C ALA A 156 -19.97 11.02 -0.04
N THR A 157 -19.37 12.19 0.20
CA THR A 157 -18.88 13.08 -0.86
C THR A 157 -17.67 12.48 -1.60
N MET A 158 -16.81 11.74 -0.90
CA MET A 158 -15.60 11.13 -1.48
C MET A 158 -15.85 9.74 -2.10
N LEU A 159 -16.96 9.08 -1.76
CA LEU A 159 -17.28 7.74 -2.25
C LEU A 159 -17.33 7.62 -3.78
N PRO A 160 -17.94 8.56 -4.54
CA PRO A 160 -17.91 8.52 -6.00
C PRO A 160 -16.48 8.59 -6.56
N TYR A 161 -15.60 9.38 -5.93
CA TYR A 161 -14.20 9.48 -6.32
C TYR A 161 -13.48 8.16 -6.11
N THR A 162 -13.69 7.49 -4.98
CA THR A 162 -13.11 6.16 -4.74
C THR A 162 -13.53 5.18 -5.83
N PHE A 163 -14.81 5.11 -6.19
CA PHE A 163 -15.25 4.20 -7.26
C PHE A 163 -14.66 4.55 -8.63
N ALA A 164 -14.59 5.84 -8.97
CA ALA A 164 -13.97 6.30 -10.21
C ALA A 164 -12.48 5.94 -10.26
N PHE A 165 -11.73 6.16 -9.16
CA PHE A 165 -10.32 5.82 -9.08
C PHE A 165 -10.07 4.31 -9.08
N ILE A 166 -10.88 3.51 -8.39
CA ILE A 166 -10.81 2.05 -8.45
C ILE A 166 -10.99 1.57 -9.89
N ALA A 167 -12.03 2.05 -10.57
CA ALA A 167 -12.30 1.67 -11.95
C ALA A 167 -11.14 2.07 -12.89
N ALA A 168 -10.67 3.32 -12.80
CA ALA A 168 -9.57 3.81 -13.63
C ALA A 168 -8.28 3.01 -13.41
N TRP A 169 -7.93 2.71 -12.15
CA TRP A 169 -6.76 1.92 -11.82
C TRP A 169 -6.87 0.46 -12.23
N ILE A 170 -8.04 -0.16 -12.08
CA ILE A 170 -8.29 -1.52 -12.57
C ILE A 170 -8.14 -1.58 -14.08
N VAL A 171 -8.72 -0.62 -14.82
CA VAL A 171 -8.57 -0.56 -16.27
C VAL A 171 -7.10 -0.42 -16.66
N LEU A 172 -6.36 0.48 -16.01
CA LEU A 172 -4.94 0.65 -16.26
C LEU A 172 -4.16 -0.64 -15.99
N LEU A 173 -4.41 -1.31 -14.86
CA LEU A 173 -3.78 -2.57 -14.51
C LEU A 173 -4.09 -3.67 -15.54
N VAL A 174 -5.35 -3.82 -15.94
CA VAL A 174 -5.77 -4.80 -16.94
C VAL A 174 -5.04 -4.57 -18.27
N VAL A 175 -5.00 -3.32 -18.74
CA VAL A 175 -4.29 -2.96 -19.98
C VAL A 175 -2.79 -3.22 -19.85
N TRP A 176 -2.19 -2.90 -18.69
CA TRP A 176 -0.76 -3.12 -18.44
C TRP A 176 -0.38 -4.60 -18.49
N LEU A 177 -1.19 -5.44 -17.86
CA LEU A 177 -1.00 -6.89 -17.85
C LEU A 177 -1.24 -7.51 -19.23
N ALA A 178 -2.25 -7.03 -19.96
CA ALA A 178 -2.54 -7.48 -21.32
C ALA A 178 -1.42 -7.09 -22.31
N ALA A 179 -0.81 -5.92 -22.12
CA ALA A 179 0.34 -5.47 -22.90
C ALA A 179 1.65 -6.19 -22.52
N GLY A 180 1.66 -6.94 -21.40
CA GLY A 180 2.84 -7.66 -20.93
C GLY A 180 3.98 -6.73 -20.48
N TRP A 181 3.68 -5.48 -20.12
CA TRP A 181 4.69 -4.51 -19.77
C TRP A 181 5.32 -4.81 -18.40
N PRO A 182 6.65 -4.71 -18.27
CA PRO A 182 7.28 -4.89 -16.98
C PRO A 182 6.80 -3.81 -15.99
N MET A 183 6.82 -4.13 -14.69
CA MET A 183 6.44 -3.15 -13.65
C MET A 183 7.45 -2.01 -13.53
N GLY A 184 8.66 -2.23 -14.06
CA GLY A 184 9.74 -1.26 -14.09
C GLY A 184 11.02 -1.86 -14.71
N PRO A 185 12.12 -1.08 -14.77
CA PRO A 185 13.38 -1.57 -15.27
C PRO A 185 13.86 -2.80 -14.48
N GLY A 186 14.05 -3.93 -15.18
CA GLY A 186 14.46 -5.19 -14.54
C GLY A 186 13.38 -5.91 -13.72
N ALA A 187 12.11 -5.46 -13.79
CA ALA A 187 11.00 -6.00 -13.01
C ALA A 187 9.94 -6.68 -13.93
N PRO A 188 10.17 -7.94 -14.37
CA PRO A 188 9.20 -8.65 -15.19
C PRO A 188 7.91 -8.96 -14.39
N LEU A 189 6.81 -9.23 -15.09
CA LEU A 189 5.53 -9.60 -14.46
C LEU A 189 5.54 -11.02 -13.87
N TYR A 190 6.23 -11.93 -14.56
CA TYR A 190 6.31 -13.34 -14.22
C TYR A 190 7.74 -13.72 -13.84
N LEU A 191 7.87 -14.65 -12.89
CA LEU A 191 9.13 -15.29 -12.62
C LEU A 191 9.48 -16.23 -13.78
N LYS A 192 10.76 -16.26 -14.16
CA LYS A 192 11.24 -17.25 -15.12
C LYS A 192 11.16 -18.64 -14.46
N ALA A 193 10.52 -19.58 -15.15
CA ALA A 193 10.54 -21.00 -14.79
C ALA A 193 11.97 -21.56 -14.83
#